data_AF-A0A7V1H617-F1
#
_entry.id   AF-A0A7V1H617-F1
#
_cell.length_a   1.000
_cell.length_b   1.000
_cell.length_c   1.000
_cell.angle_alpha   90.00
_cell.angle_beta   90.00
_cell.angle_gamma   90.00
#
_symmetry.space_group_name_H-M   'P 1'
#
loop_
_entity.id
_entity.type
_entity.pdbx_description
1 polymer ?
#
loop_
_entity_poly.entity_id
_entity_poly.type
_entity_poly.pdbx_seq_one_letter_code
_entity_poly.pdbx_strand_id
1 'polypeptide(L)'
;MRCCLFTFVVFAFGASTVFAASEDAVSIGSGKQLFIDFSLVESHTNVKLIMNPPVKRGVVMKADKPWENVRIGSYGEVIDVDGLYRMWYEASG
;
A
#
# COMPACT_ATOMS: atom_id res chain seq x y z
N MET A 1 32.16 40.33 57.90
CA MET A 1 31.11 39.30 57.91
C MET A 1 30.44 39.31 56.54
N ARG A 2 30.51 38.16 55.87
CA ARG A 2 29.73 37.60 54.72
C ARG A 2 28.87 38.49 53.81
N CYS A 3 28.82 38.01 52.56
CA CYS A 3 27.78 38.13 51.52
C CYS A 3 28.17 39.02 50.34
N CYS A 4 28.13 38.60 49.08
CA CYS A 4 27.90 37.30 48.45
C CYS A 4 28.50 37.42 47.04
N LEU A 5 29.37 36.48 46.64
CA LEU A 5 29.83 36.37 45.26
C LEU A 5 28.64 36.04 44.35
N PHE A 6 28.36 36.89 43.36
CA PHE A 6 27.51 36.52 42.22
C PHE A 6 28.42 35.98 41.12
N THR A 7 28.65 34.67 41.13
CA THR A 7 29.40 33.97 40.08
C THR A 7 28.46 33.77 38.89
N PHE A 8 28.71 34.49 37.78
CA PHE A 8 28.05 34.27 36.51
C PHE A 8 28.48 32.91 35.94
N VAL A 9 27.59 31.93 35.92
CA VAL A 9 27.82 30.65 35.23
C VAL A 9 27.56 30.88 33.74
N VAL A 10 28.63 30.93 32.96
CA VAL A 10 28.56 30.96 31.49
C VAL A 10 28.29 29.53 31.02
N PHE A 11 27.06 29.23 30.64
CA PHE A 11 26.73 27.99 29.92
C PHE A 11 27.22 28.15 28.49
N ALA A 12 28.38 27.55 28.18
CA ALA A 12 28.86 27.42 26.82
C ALA A 12 27.87 26.50 26.06
N PHE A 13 26.96 27.12 25.31
CA PHE A 13 26.05 26.42 24.41
C PHE A 13 26.89 25.89 23.24
N GLY A 14 27.42 24.69 23.38
CA GLY A 14 28.12 24.00 22.30
C GLY A 14 27.16 23.83 21.14
N ALA A 15 27.41 24.54 20.04
CA ALA A 15 26.70 24.36 18.80
C ALA A 15 27.11 22.99 18.22
N SER A 16 26.45 21.92 18.67
CA SER A 16 26.50 20.63 18.01
C SER A 16 25.75 20.77 16.68
N THR A 17 26.48 21.03 15.60
CA THR A 17 25.95 20.89 14.25
C THR A 17 25.66 19.41 14.03
N VAL A 18 24.40 19.03 14.15
CA VAL A 18 23.92 17.72 13.71
C VAL A 18 24.06 17.72 12.19
N PHE A 19 25.08 17.03 11.68
CA PHE A 19 25.14 16.70 10.27
C PHE A 19 24.01 15.70 9.98
N ALA A 20 22.96 16.17 9.33
CA ALA A 20 21.97 15.28 8.76
C ALA A 20 22.67 14.43 7.69
N ALA A 21 22.74 13.12 7.90
CA ALA A 21 23.17 12.20 6.88
C ALA A 21 22.20 12.34 5.70
N SER A 22 22.72 12.74 4.53
CA SER A 22 21.99 12.67 3.27
C SER A 22 21.75 11.19 3.00
N GLU A 23 20.51 10.74 3.13
CA GLU A 23 20.12 9.41 2.66
C GLU A 23 20.26 9.42 1.13
N ASP A 24 21.09 8.52 0.58
CA ASP A 24 21.29 8.44 -0.87
C ASP A 24 19.95 8.14 -1.55
N ALA A 25 19.64 8.88 -2.63
CA ALA A 25 18.40 8.68 -3.37
C ALA A 25 18.27 7.25 -3.89
N VAL A 26 17.13 6.60 -3.62
CA VAL A 26 16.87 5.24 -4.09
C VAL A 26 16.73 5.21 -5.61
N SER A 27 17.52 4.36 -6.29
CA SER A 27 17.44 4.18 -7.74
C SER A 27 16.25 3.31 -8.12
N ILE A 28 15.23 3.90 -8.76
CA ILE A 28 13.95 3.24 -9.12
C ILE A 28 14.02 2.45 -10.43
N GLY A 29 14.95 2.80 -11.34
CA GLY A 29 15.05 2.18 -12.66
C GLY A 29 13.74 2.25 -13.46
N SER A 30 13.54 1.31 -14.39
CA SER A 30 12.34 1.21 -15.25
C SER A 30 11.51 -0.06 -14.98
N GLY A 31 11.86 -0.82 -13.93
CA GLY A 31 11.13 -2.03 -13.53
C GLY A 31 9.76 -1.72 -12.92
N LYS A 32 8.88 -2.73 -12.89
CA LYS A 32 7.61 -2.62 -12.18
C LYS A 32 7.89 -2.54 -10.68
N GLN A 33 7.39 -1.49 -10.04
CA GLN A 33 7.40 -1.34 -8.59
C GLN A 33 6.12 -1.96 -8.04
N LEU A 34 6.26 -3.12 -7.40
CA LEU A 34 5.16 -3.80 -6.76
C LEU A 34 5.11 -3.30 -5.31
N PHE A 35 3.96 -2.81 -4.85
CA PHE A 35 3.76 -2.33 -3.48
C PHE A 35 3.67 -3.49 -2.49
N ILE A 36 4.74 -4.29 -2.41
CA ILE A 36 4.84 -5.53 -1.61
C ILE A 36 5.87 -5.42 -0.48
N ASP A 37 6.56 -4.29 -0.40
CA ASP A 37 7.46 -3.94 0.70
C ASP A 37 7.39 -2.42 1.02
N PHE A 38 8.26 -1.97 1.93
CA PHE A 38 8.36 -0.58 2.36
C PHE A 38 9.59 0.16 1.77
N SER A 39 10.23 -0.39 0.74
CA SER A 39 11.46 0.21 0.16
C SER A 39 11.26 1.61 -0.38
N LEU A 40 10.03 1.95 -0.80
CA LEU A 40 9.63 3.26 -1.32
C LEU A 40 8.65 3.99 -0.39
N VAL A 41 8.55 3.55 0.88
CA VAL A 41 7.65 4.13 1.87
C VAL A 41 8.49 4.87 2.90
N GLU A 42 8.40 6.20 2.89
CA GLU A 42 9.12 7.07 3.83
C GLU A 42 8.71 6.79 5.28
N SER A 43 7.40 6.62 5.53
CA SER A 43 6.91 6.30 6.87
C SER A 43 5.55 5.60 6.83
N HIS A 44 5.26 4.87 7.90
CA HIS A 44 3.98 4.22 8.12
C HIS A 44 3.64 4.22 9.62
N THR A 45 2.38 4.44 9.98
CA THR A 45 1.96 4.40 11.39
C THR A 45 0.69 3.56 11.50
N ASN A 46 0.72 2.55 12.37
CA ASN A 46 -0.42 1.70 12.68
C ASN A 46 -1.09 1.05 11.44
N VAL A 47 -0.29 0.66 10.44
CA VAL A 47 -0.75 -0.08 9.25
C VAL A 47 0.08 -1.35 9.08
N LYS A 48 -0.46 -2.31 8.33
CA LYS A 48 0.26 -3.53 7.92
C LYS A 48 0.20 -3.66 6.41
N LEU A 49 1.34 -3.96 5.80
CA LEU A 49 1.38 -4.34 4.40
C LEU A 49 0.97 -5.81 4.27
N ILE A 50 -0.13 -6.06 3.57
CA ILE A 50 -0.71 -7.39 3.42
C ILE A 50 -0.91 -7.66 1.94
N MET A 51 -0.28 -8.73 1.44
CA MET A 51 -0.66 -9.28 0.14
C MET A 51 -2.04 -9.92 0.27
N ASN A 52 -3.04 -9.40 -0.44
CA ASN A 52 -4.41 -9.90 -0.37
C ASN A 52 -4.43 -11.39 -0.81
N PRO A 53 -4.68 -12.35 0.10
CA PRO A 53 -4.64 -13.75 -0.26
C PRO A 53 -5.82 -14.07 -1.18
N PRO A 54 -5.59 -14.74 -2.33
CA PRO A 54 -6.70 -15.16 -3.17
C PRO A 54 -7.51 -16.22 -2.43
N VAL A 55 -8.76 -15.89 -2.08
CA VAL A 55 -9.69 -16.84 -1.45
C VAL A 55 -10.57 -17.46 -2.53
N LYS A 56 -10.44 -18.77 -2.74
CA LYS A 56 -11.37 -19.51 -3.60
C LYS A 56 -12.73 -19.65 -2.89
N ARG A 57 -13.75 -18.94 -3.37
CA ARG A 57 -15.11 -18.91 -2.79
C ARG A 57 -16.10 -19.90 -3.43
N GLY A 58 -15.62 -20.75 -4.33
CA GLY A 58 -16.42 -21.72 -5.06
C GLY A 58 -16.77 -21.27 -6.48
N VAL A 59 -17.60 -22.07 -7.14
CA VAL A 59 -18.03 -21.82 -8.52
C VAL A 59 -19.11 -20.74 -8.53
N VAL A 60 -18.85 -19.63 -9.23
CA VAL A 60 -19.79 -18.50 -9.36
C VAL A 60 -20.75 -18.68 -10.53
N MET A 61 -20.31 -19.33 -11.60
CA MET A 61 -21.08 -19.54 -12.83
C MET A 61 -20.80 -20.93 -13.40
N LYS A 62 -21.82 -21.58 -13.96
CA LYS A 62 -21.73 -22.86 -14.67
C LYS A 62 -22.30 -22.67 -16.08
N ALA A 63 -21.72 -23.39 -17.05
CA ALA A 63 -22.27 -23.44 -18.39
C ALA A 63 -23.49 -24.36 -18.40
N ASP A 64 -24.69 -23.79 -18.28
CA ASP A 64 -25.95 -24.53 -18.20
C ASP A 64 -26.97 -24.11 -19.28
N LYS A 65 -26.56 -23.25 -20.22
CA LYS A 65 -27.35 -22.79 -21.35
C LYS A 65 -26.80 -23.32 -22.68
N PRO A 66 -27.65 -23.49 -23.71
CA PRO A 66 -27.23 -24.08 -24.98
C PRO A 66 -26.21 -23.23 -25.77
N TRP A 67 -26.16 -21.92 -25.55
CA TRP A 67 -25.21 -20.99 -26.18
C TRP A 67 -23.84 -20.91 -25.47
N GLU A 68 -23.61 -21.73 -24.45
CA GLU A 68 -22.40 -21.72 -23.60
C GLU A 68 -21.46 -22.90 -23.91
N ASN A 69 -21.61 -23.52 -25.08
CA ASN A 69 -21.05 -24.83 -25.37
C ASN A 69 -19.53 -24.83 -25.70
N VAL A 70 -18.94 -23.68 -26.06
CA VAL A 70 -17.50 -23.55 -26.31
C VAL A 70 -16.78 -22.96 -25.10
N ARG A 71 -17.24 -21.81 -24.59
CA ARG A 71 -16.61 -21.10 -23.48
C ARG A 71 -17.57 -20.16 -22.77
N ILE A 72 -17.35 -19.97 -21.47
CA ILE A 72 -17.98 -18.92 -20.66
C ILE A 72 -16.93 -18.18 -19.83
N GLY A 73 -17.18 -16.90 -19.54
CA GLY A 73 -16.49 -16.17 -18.48
C GLY A 73 -15.04 -15.79 -18.81
N SER A 74 -14.67 -15.68 -20.08
CA SER A 74 -13.41 -15.04 -20.49
C SER A 74 -13.31 -13.62 -19.98
N TYR A 75 -14.44 -12.94 -20.04
CA TYR A 75 -14.67 -11.60 -19.56
C TYR A 75 -16.03 -11.59 -18.87
N GLY A 76 -16.10 -10.86 -17.77
CA GLY A 76 -17.34 -10.65 -17.06
C GLY A 76 -17.27 -9.37 -16.27
N GLU A 77 -18.37 -8.64 -16.26
CA GLU A 77 -18.55 -7.41 -15.52
C GLU A 77 -19.70 -7.61 -14.54
N VAL A 78 -19.49 -7.25 -13.28
CA VAL A 78 -20.52 -7.28 -12.24
C VAL A 78 -20.74 -5.86 -11.76
N ILE A 79 -21.97 -5.37 -11.86
CA ILE A 79 -22.36 -4.02 -11.46
C ILE A 79 -23.47 -4.12 -10.42
N ASP A 80 -23.34 -3.36 -9.34
CA ASP A 80 -24.40 -3.15 -8.37
C ASP A 80 -25.34 -2.05 -8.87
N VAL A 81 -26.61 -2.39 -9.07
CA VAL A 81 -27.67 -1.44 -9.42
C VAL A 81 -28.76 -1.55 -8.37
N ASP A 82 -28.81 -0.57 -7.47
CA ASP A 82 -29.79 -0.48 -6.37
C ASP A 82 -29.82 -1.72 -5.46
N GLY A 83 -28.66 -2.30 -5.15
CA GLY A 83 -28.53 -3.49 -4.31
C GLY A 83 -28.72 -4.81 -5.06
N LEU A 84 -28.94 -4.77 -6.38
CA LEU A 84 -28.99 -5.93 -7.25
C LEU A 84 -27.70 -6.02 -8.08
N TYR A 85 -26.89 -7.04 -7.79
CA TYR A 85 -25.74 -7.36 -8.62
C TYR A 85 -26.17 -7.96 -9.95
N ARG A 86 -25.85 -7.27 -11.04
CA ARG A 86 -26.06 -7.72 -12.42
C ARG A 86 -24.72 -8.11 -13.02
N MET A 87 -24.67 -9.29 -13.62
CA MET A 87 -23.48 -9.81 -14.27
C MET A 87 -23.72 -9.92 -15.79
N TRP A 88 -22.81 -9.35 -16.57
CA TRP A 88 -22.71 -9.60 -18.01
C TRP A 88 -21.44 -10.41 -18.24
N TYR A 89 -21.54 -11.45 -19.05
CA TYR A 89 -20.42 -12.35 -19.30
C TYR A 89 -20.36 -12.71 -20.77
N GLU A 90 -19.14 -12.96 -21.25
CA GLU A 90 -18.94 -13.53 -22.57
C GLU A 90 -19.30 -15.02 -22.55
N ALA A 91 -20.05 -15.43 -23.57
CA ALA A 91 -20.34 -16.81 -23.89
C ALA A 91 -20.17 -17.02 -25.40
N SER A 92 -19.56 -18.14 -25.77
CA SER A 92 -19.44 -18.60 -27.14
C SER A 92 -19.98 -20.02 -27.26
N GLY A 93 -20.75 -20.25 -28.33
CA GLY A 93 -21.43 -21.49 -28.62
C GLY A 93 -21.53 -21.76 -30.12
#